data_AF-A0A2N1CTW8-F1
#
_entry.id   AF-A0A2N1CTW8-F1
#
_cell.length_a   1.000
_cell.length_b   1.000
_cell.length_c   1.000
_cell.angle_alpha   90.00
_cell.angle_beta   90.00
_cell.angle_gamma   90.00
#
_symmetry.space_group_name_H-M   'P 1'
#
loop_
_entity.id
_entity.type
_entity.pdbx_description
1 polymer ?
#
loop_
_entity_poly.entity_id
_entity_poly.type
_entity_poly.pdbx_seq_one_letter_code
_entity_poly.pdbx_strand_id
1 'polypeptide(L)'
;MGERLGGLRRWRQLPAAEIERRARRRLDRADLVARIGPMLGLMGTLIPLGPGLAALGDGNVQILSVAMRVAFDTTVLGLLIGVLGFALGRLRRRWYDELLDELEAQTIKERDDESALAL
;
A
#
# COMPACT_ATOMS: atom_id res chain seq x y z
N MET A 1 -11.00 7.08 15.48
CA MET A 1 -10.78 7.29 14.03
C MET A 1 -9.62 6.40 13.56
N GLY A 2 -9.76 5.17 13.08
CA GLY A 2 -10.93 4.36 12.76
C GLY A 2 -10.87 3.03 13.49
N GLU A 3 -12.03 2.69 14.03
CA GLU A 3 -12.30 1.56 14.90
C GLU A 3 -12.31 0.26 14.09
N ARG A 4 -11.81 -0.83 14.69
CA ARG A 4 -12.49 -2.14 14.69
C ARG A 4 -13.14 -2.61 13.38
N LEU A 5 -12.54 -2.39 12.20
CA LEU A 5 -13.15 -2.84 10.94
C LEU A 5 -12.91 -4.33 10.70
N GLY A 6 -13.48 -5.14 11.60
CA GLY A 6 -14.55 -6.10 11.28
C GLY A 6 -14.15 -7.38 10.54
N GLY A 7 -12.96 -7.44 9.96
CA GLY A 7 -12.48 -8.62 9.25
C GLY A 7 -12.04 -9.72 10.22
N LEU A 8 -11.18 -9.38 11.17
CA LEU A 8 -10.42 -10.35 11.99
C LEU A 8 -11.29 -11.31 12.81
N ARG A 9 -12.51 -10.89 13.17
CA ARG A 9 -13.45 -11.74 13.92
C ARG A 9 -13.98 -12.93 13.09
N ARG A 10 -13.89 -12.89 11.76
CA ARG A 10 -14.31 -13.97 10.84
C ARG A 10 -13.17 -14.93 10.47
N TRP A 11 -11.90 -14.57 10.72
CA TRP A 11 -10.74 -15.41 10.34
C TRP A 11 -10.21 -16.30 11.46
N ARG A 12 -10.73 -16.19 12.69
CA ARG A 12 -10.37 -17.07 13.83
C ARG A 12 -10.65 -18.57 13.59
N GLN A 13 -11.34 -18.94 12.52
CA GLN A 13 -11.66 -20.33 12.18
C GLN A 13 -10.82 -20.89 11.02
N LEU A 14 -9.91 -20.11 10.44
CA LEU A 14 -9.05 -20.55 9.34
C LEU A 14 -7.63 -20.87 9.87
N PRO A 15 -6.97 -21.92 9.34
CA PRO A 15 -5.61 -22.24 9.73
C PRO A 15 -4.66 -21.06 9.47
N ALA A 16 -3.81 -20.74 10.44
CA ALA A 16 -2.94 -19.55 10.43
C ALA A 16 -2.13 -19.40 9.13
N ALA A 17 -1.68 -20.52 8.55
CA ALA A 17 -0.93 -20.56 7.28
C ALA A 17 -1.72 -20.00 6.07
N GLU A 18 -3.03 -20.23 6.02
CA GLU A 18 -3.89 -19.76 4.91
C GLU A 18 -4.15 -18.25 5.03
N ILE A 19 -4.27 -17.76 6.28
CA ILE A 19 -4.40 -16.34 6.60
C ILE A 19 -3.13 -15.61 6.18
N GLU A 20 -1.96 -16.12 6.55
CA GLU A 20 -0.67 -15.52 6.23
C GLU A 20 -0.45 -15.45 4.71
N ARG A 21 -0.74 -16.52 3.97
CA ARG A 21 -0.64 -16.52 2.50
C ARG A 21 -1.50 -15.45 1.86
N ARG A 22 -2.74 -15.30 2.33
CA ARG A 22 -3.71 -14.36 1.76
C ARG A 22 -3.42 -12.91 2.16
N ALA A 23 -2.92 -12.71 3.37
CA ALA A 23 -2.38 -11.46 3.88
C ALA A 23 -1.22 -10.96 3.02
N ARG A 24 -0.21 -11.83 2.83
CA ARG A 24 1.01 -11.54 2.09
C ARG A 24 0.70 -11.10 0.66
N ARG A 25 -0.12 -11.87 -0.07
CA ARG A 25 -0.56 -11.50 -1.43
C ARG A 25 -1.27 -10.13 -1.51
N ARG A 26 -2.01 -9.73 -0.48
CA ARG A 26 -2.69 -8.42 -0.46
C ARG A 26 -1.74 -7.28 -0.10
N LEU A 27 -0.80 -7.51 0.81
CA LEU A 27 0.26 -6.55 1.12
C LEU A 27 1.19 -6.36 -0.09
N ASP A 28 1.59 -7.43 -0.76
CA ASP A 28 2.47 -7.38 -1.93
C ASP A 28 1.88 -6.50 -3.04
N ARG A 29 0.55 -6.59 -3.26
CA ARG A 29 -0.14 -5.72 -4.22
C ARG A 29 -0.15 -4.26 -3.78
N ALA A 30 -0.40 -3.99 -2.49
CA ALA A 30 -0.39 -2.63 -1.97
C ALA A 30 1.01 -2.00 -2.05
N ASP A 31 2.05 -2.78 -1.75
CA ASP A 31 3.45 -2.36 -1.84
C ASP A 31 3.87 -2.11 -3.30
N LEU A 32 3.43 -2.97 -4.22
CA LEU A 32 3.65 -2.79 -5.64
C LEU A 32 2.99 -1.51 -6.15
N VAL A 33 1.74 -1.23 -5.78
CA VAL A 33 1.06 0.03 -6.11
C VAL A 33 1.79 1.23 -5.50
N ALA A 34 2.27 1.10 -4.26
CA ALA A 34 3.03 2.14 -3.57
C ALA A 34 4.31 2.54 -4.34
N ARG A 35 4.99 1.56 -4.94
CA ARG A 35 6.22 1.79 -5.72
C ARG A 35 5.94 2.23 -7.15
N ILE A 36 4.97 1.61 -7.82
CA ILE A 36 4.70 1.89 -9.24
C ILE A 36 3.96 3.22 -9.43
N GLY A 37 3.08 3.61 -8.49
CA GLY A 37 2.33 4.87 -8.58
C GLY A 37 3.20 6.11 -8.86
N PRO A 38 4.25 6.35 -8.05
CA PRO A 38 5.19 7.45 -8.27
C PRO A 38 5.93 7.36 -9.61
N MET A 39 6.35 6.16 -10.03
CA MET A 39 7.03 5.97 -11.31
C MET A 39 6.12 6.33 -12.50
N LEU A 40 4.84 5.96 -12.44
CA LEU A 40 3.85 6.34 -13.45
C LEU A 40 3.61 7.85 -13.48
N GLY A 41 3.57 8.51 -12.32
CA GLY A 41 3.49 9.97 -12.23
C GLY A 41 4.68 10.67 -12.90
N LEU A 42 5.90 10.15 -12.69
CA LEU A 42 7.10 10.64 -13.37
C LEU A 42 7.00 10.47 -14.90
N MET A 43 6.54 9.33 -15.40
CA MET A 43 6.30 9.16 -16.84
C MET A 43 5.24 10.13 -17.38
N GLY A 44 4.21 10.42 -16.58
CA GLY A 44 3.18 11.42 -16.89
C GLY A 44 3.71 12.83 -17.12
N THR A 45 4.86 13.18 -16.54
CA THR A 45 5.54 14.46 -16.82
C THR A 45 6.28 14.47 -18.15
N LEU A 46 6.83 13.33 -18.57
CA LEU A 46 7.72 13.26 -19.73
C LEU A 46 6.93 13.30 -21.06
N ILE A 47 5.69 12.80 -21.06
CA ILE A 47 4.80 12.80 -22.24
C ILE A 47 4.43 14.22 -22.72
N PRO A 48 3.89 15.13 -21.87
CA PRO A 48 3.51 16.48 -22.28
C PRO A 48 4.71 17.42 -22.49
N LEU A 49 5.90 17.09 -21.99
CA LEU A 49 7.08 17.94 -22.17
C LEU A 49 7.53 18.03 -23.64
N GLY A 50 7.36 16.97 -24.44
CA GLY A 50 7.65 17.00 -25.88
C GLY A 50 6.92 18.13 -26.62
N PRO A 51 5.57 18.16 -26.62
CA PRO A 51 4.81 19.23 -27.24
C PRO A 51 4.98 20.58 -26.53
N GLY A 52 5.18 20.60 -25.20
CA GLY A 52 5.44 21.84 -24.46
C GLY A 52 6.74 22.53 -24.88
N LEU A 53 7.82 21.78 -25.04
CA LEU A 53 9.12 22.29 -25.49
C LEU A 53 9.09 22.72 -26.96
N ALA A 54 8.37 21.98 -27.81
CA ALA A 54 8.17 22.39 -29.21
C ALA A 54 7.41 23.73 -29.29
N ALA A 55 6.34 23.90 -28.50
CA ALA A 55 5.56 25.14 -28.45
C ALA A 55 6.37 26.34 -27.94
N LEU A 56 7.37 26.13 -27.09
CA LEU A 56 8.30 27.18 -26.67
C LEU A 56 9.15 27.69 -27.84
N GLY A 57 9.58 26.79 -28.74
CA GLY A 57 10.30 27.17 -29.95
C GLY A 57 9.49 28.08 -30.88
N ASP A 58 8.17 27.89 -30.91
CA ASP A 58 7.23 28.69 -31.69
C ASP A 58 6.71 29.94 -30.95
N GLY A 59 7.18 30.20 -29.72
CA GLY A 59 6.73 31.33 -28.89
C GLY A 59 5.33 31.19 -28.30
N ASN A 60 4.70 30.02 -28.40
CA ASN A 60 3.34 29.77 -27.90
C ASN A 60 3.35 29.36 -26.41
N VAL A 61 3.42 30.36 -25.55
CA VAL A 61 3.44 30.19 -24.09
C VAL A 61 2.15 29.59 -23.49
N GLN A 62 1.02 29.66 -24.21
CA GLN A 62 -0.24 29.09 -23.73
C GLN A 62 -0.20 27.56 -23.76
N ILE A 63 0.27 26.97 -24.86
CA ILE A 63 0.41 25.52 -24.99
C ILE A 63 1.45 24.99 -23.99
N LEU A 64 2.57 25.69 -23.82
CA LEU A 64 3.56 25.36 -22.79
C LEU A 64 2.94 25.34 -21.38
N SER A 65 2.16 26.37 -21.04
CA SER A 65 1.51 26.46 -19.73
C SER A 65 0.55 25.30 -19.48
N VAL A 66 -0.22 24.88 -20.48
CA VAL A 66 -1.12 23.72 -20.37
C VAL A 66 -0.32 22.43 -20.20
N ALA A 67 0.71 22.23 -21.02
CA ALA A 67 1.58 21.05 -20.92
C ALA A 67 2.24 20.92 -19.54
N MET A 68 2.72 22.05 -18.97
CA MET A 68 3.30 22.08 -17.63
C MET A 68 2.29 21.77 -16.52
N ARG A 69 1.06 22.29 -16.60
CA ARG A 69 0.01 21.96 -15.60
C ARG A 69 -0.32 20.47 -15.62
N VAL A 70 -0.55 19.91 -16.81
CA VAL A 70 -0.82 18.48 -16.96
C VAL A 70 0.34 17.64 -16.41
N ALA A 71 1.59 18.03 -16.69
CA ALA A 71 2.77 17.36 -16.12
C ALA A 71 2.76 17.37 -14.58
N PHE A 72 2.50 18.53 -13.98
CA PHE A 72 2.46 18.65 -12.52
C PHE A 72 1.33 17.82 -11.89
N ASP A 73 0.12 17.92 -12.45
CA ASP A 73 -1.06 17.20 -11.95
C ASP A 73 -0.84 15.68 -11.98
N THR A 74 -0.21 15.15 -13.04
CA THR A 74 0.10 13.71 -13.12
C THR A 74 1.12 13.26 -12.07
N THR A 75 2.10 14.10 -11.71
CA THR A 75 3.04 13.81 -10.62
C THR A 75 2.33 13.76 -9.29
N VAL A 76 1.49 14.76 -9.02
CA VAL A 76 0.69 14.81 -7.79
C VAL A 76 -0.18 13.56 -7.67
N LEU A 77 -0.83 13.15 -8.77
CA LEU A 77 -1.66 11.96 -8.80
C LEU A 77 -0.83 10.67 -8.58
N GLY A 78 0.33 10.54 -9.23
CA GLY A 78 1.20 9.37 -9.07
C GLY A 78 1.76 9.25 -7.65
N LEU A 79 2.19 10.36 -7.04
CA LEU A 79 2.61 10.41 -5.65
C LEU A 79 1.45 10.09 -4.70
N LEU A 80 0.25 10.62 -4.96
CA LEU A 80 -0.94 10.34 -4.16
C LEU A 80 -1.27 8.84 -4.17
N ILE A 81 -1.25 8.20 -5.34
CA ILE A 81 -1.44 6.74 -5.46
C ILE A 81 -0.36 5.99 -4.68
N GLY A 82 0.90 6.42 -4.77
CA GLY A 82 2.02 5.83 -4.05
C GLY A 82 1.84 5.89 -2.52
N VAL A 83 1.52 7.08 -2.01
CA VAL A 83 1.29 7.32 -0.58
C VAL A 83 0.08 6.54 -0.08
N LEU A 84 -1.02 6.51 -0.82
CA LEU A 84 -2.22 5.74 -0.45
C LEU A 84 -1.93 4.24 -0.44
N GLY A 85 -1.21 3.72 -1.44
CA GLY A 85 -0.77 2.32 -1.47
C GLY A 85 0.10 1.97 -0.27
N PHE A 86 1.06 2.83 0.07
CA PHE A 86 1.96 2.64 1.21
C PHE A 86 1.21 2.71 2.54
N ALA A 87 0.34 3.71 2.73
CA ALA A 87 -0.45 3.87 3.94
C ALA A 87 -1.37 2.67 4.18
N LEU A 88 -2.08 2.22 3.13
CA LEU A 88 -2.93 1.02 3.21
C LEU A 88 -2.11 -0.24 3.52
N GLY A 89 -0.96 -0.41 2.87
CA GLY A 89 -0.04 -1.53 3.15
C GLY A 89 0.46 -1.51 4.59
N ARG A 90 0.85 -0.34 5.10
CA ARG A 90 1.38 -0.15 6.46
C ARG A 90 0.35 -0.43 7.53
N LEU A 91 -0.87 0.11 7.40
CA LEU A 91 -1.96 -0.17 8.35
C LEU A 91 -2.29 -1.67 8.37
N ARG A 92 -2.35 -2.29 7.18
CA ARG A 92 -2.65 -3.72 7.07
C ARG A 92 -1.57 -4.59 7.69
N ARG A 93 -0.30 -4.24 7.49
CA ARG A 93 0.84 -4.97 8.08
C ARG A 93 0.78 -4.97 9.60
N ARG A 94 0.55 -3.79 10.20
CA ARG A 94 0.47 -3.65 11.65
C ARG A 94 -0.59 -4.54 12.28
N TRP A 95 -1.77 -4.66 11.67
CA TRP A 95 -2.84 -5.53 12.17
C TRP A 95 -2.53 -7.02 12.01
N TYR A 96 -1.74 -7.41 10.99
CA TYR A 96 -1.32 -8.80 10.83
C TYR A 96 -0.25 -9.19 11.84
N ASP A 97 0.70 -8.29 12.12
CA ASP A 97 1.74 -8.51 13.14
C ASP A 97 1.08 -8.66 14.52
N GLU A 98 0.17 -7.75 14.90
CA GLU A 98 -0.58 -7.84 16.16
C GLU A 98 -1.39 -9.15 16.29
N LEU A 99 -1.99 -9.65 15.21
CA LEU A 99 -2.73 -10.92 15.24
C LEU A 99 -1.82 -12.13 15.43
N LEU A 100 -0.66 -12.15 14.77
CA LEU A 100 0.30 -13.26 14.88
C LEU A 100 0.88 -13.33 16.29
N ASP A 101 1.24 -12.17 16.87
CA ASP A 101 1.73 -12.07 18.25
C ASP A 101 0.69 -12.59 19.25
N GLU A 102 -0.60 -12.27 19.08
CA GLU A 102 -1.69 -12.79 19.94
C GLU A 102 -1.84 -14.31 19.83
N LEU A 103 -1.71 -14.88 18.63
CA LEU A 103 -1.83 -16.32 18.39
C LEU A 103 -0.64 -17.09 18.96
N GLU A 104 0.57 -16.55 18.82
CA GLU A 104 1.79 -17.14 19.38
C GLU A 104 1.74 -17.13 20.92
N ALA A 105 1.30 -16.03 21.53
CA ALA A 105 1.12 -15.94 22.98
C ALA A 105 0.09 -16.95 23.52
N GLN A 106 -1.01 -17.21 22.80
CA GLN A 106 -2.00 -18.23 23.17
C GLN A 106 -1.41 -19.65 23.08
N THR A 107 -0.66 -19.94 22.01
CA THR A 107 -0.03 -21.24 21.80
C THR A 107 1.02 -21.56 22.88
N ILE A 108 1.78 -20.55 23.31
CA ILE A 108 2.75 -20.69 24.40
C ILE A 108 2.04 -20.99 25.72
N LYS A 109 0.95 -20.27 26.00
CA LYS A 109 0.16 -20.48 27.23
C LYS A 109 -0.44 -21.89 27.31
N GLU A 110 -0.95 -22.42 26.21
CA GLU A 110 -1.47 -23.80 26.15
C GLU A 110 -0.37 -24.84 26.43
N ARG A 111 0.86 -24.62 25.93
CA ARG A 111 2.01 -25.51 26.21
C ARG A 111 2.46 -25.45 27.67
N ASP A 112 2.44 -24.27 28.28
CA ASP A 112 2.83 -24.10 29.68
C ASP A 112 1.78 -24.74 30.62
N ASP A 113 0.48 -24.59 30.31
CA ASP A 113 -0.60 -25.22 31.07
C ASP A 113 -0.57 -26.76 30.94
N GLU A 114 -0.25 -27.31 29.76
CA GLU A 114 -0.08 -28.76 29.55
C GLU A 114 1.14 -29.30 30.31
N SER A 115 2.24 -28.55 30.36
CA SER A 115 3.45 -28.91 31.09
C SER A 115 3.26 -28.86 32.61
N ALA A 116 2.42 -27.94 33.10
CA ALA A 116 2.07 -27.83 34.51
C ALA A 116 1.08 -28.90 34.99
N LEU A 117 0.22 -29.40 34.09
CA LEU A 117 -0.70 -30.51 34.37
C LEU A 117 -0.06 -31.89 34.26
N ALA A 118 1.10 -31.99 33.58
CA ALA A 118 1.86 -33.23 33.43
C ALA A 118 2.85 -33.52 34.59
N LEU A 119 2.93 -32.64 35.59
CA LEU A 119 3.73 -32.79 36.84
C LEU A 119 2.82 -33.00 38.04
#